data_AF-A0A8V5G1H5-F1
#
_entry.id   AF-A0A8V5G1H5-F1
#
_cell.length_a   1.000
_cell.length_b   1.000
_cell.length_c   1.000
_cell.angle_alpha   90.00
_cell.angle_beta   90.00
_cell.angle_gamma   90.00
#
_symmetry.space_group_name_H-M   'P 1'
#
loop_
_entity.id
_entity.type
_entity.pdbx_description
1 polymer ?
#
loop_
_entity_poly.entity_id
_entity_poly.type
_entity_poly.pdbx_seq_one_letter_code
_entity_poly.pdbx_strand_id
1 'polypeptide(L)'
;GLPPLQQLTCYSSGNADRRHCKFRPDPNIPLMFSAVNEDYLGSGWSRGHMAPAGDNKFSTRAMAETFYLSNIVPQNYENNAGFWNRMEMYCRELTERFEDVWVVSGPLTLPQTNDDGKKSVTYQVIGKDDVAVPSHLYKVILARRSRTATEPLVLGAFVVPNDPIGFSHQLPEFQVNIEDLEKNVRRCLGFCTLRGELKANTKTRAV
;
A
#
# COMPACT_ATOMS: atom_id res chain seq x y z
N GLY A 1 -4.57 -0.51 11.68
CA GLY A 1 -4.02 0.86 11.66
C GLY A 1 -4.54 1.58 10.43
N LEU A 2 -4.47 2.92 10.41
CA LEU A 2 -4.70 3.69 9.18
C LEU A 2 -3.64 3.30 8.13
N PRO A 3 -3.99 3.27 6.84
CA PRO A 3 -3.02 2.95 5.78
C PRO A 3 -1.89 3.99 5.76
N PRO A 4 -0.64 3.59 5.52
CA PRO A 4 0.47 4.54 5.46
C PRO A 4 0.33 5.45 4.23
N LEU A 5 0.25 6.75 4.47
CA LEU A 5 0.39 7.77 3.43
C LEU A 5 1.88 8.10 3.26
N GLN A 6 2.36 7.99 2.03
CA GLN A 6 3.71 8.39 1.65
C GLN A 6 3.68 9.62 0.76
N GLN A 7 4.64 10.51 0.95
CA GLN A 7 4.95 11.57 0.01
C GLN A 7 6.32 11.29 -0.61
N LEU A 8 6.32 11.11 -1.92
CA LEU A 8 7.49 10.99 -2.75
C LEU A 8 7.78 12.35 -3.38
N THR A 9 9.04 12.72 -3.40
CA THR A 9 9.53 13.92 -4.09
C THR A 9 10.72 13.57 -4.96
N CYS A 10 11.03 14.40 -5.95
CA CYS A 10 12.22 14.22 -6.79
C CYS A 10 13.55 14.19 -6.01
N TYR A 11 13.55 14.55 -4.72
CA TYR A 11 14.72 14.56 -3.83
C TYR A 11 14.86 13.30 -2.95
N SER A 12 14.07 12.26 -3.19
CA SER A 12 14.06 11.05 -2.35
C SER A 12 15.32 10.16 -2.49
N SER A 13 16.34 10.61 -3.23
CA SER A 13 17.62 9.94 -3.41
C SER A 13 18.48 9.95 -2.14
N GLY A 14 19.15 8.84 -1.85
CA GLY A 14 20.12 8.75 -0.75
C GLY A 14 20.76 7.37 -0.64
N ASN A 15 21.58 7.19 0.40
CA ASN A 15 22.45 6.02 0.58
C ASN A 15 21.94 5.01 1.61
N ALA A 16 20.70 5.14 2.11
CA ALA A 16 20.15 4.15 3.01
C ALA A 16 20.10 2.78 2.32
N ASP A 17 20.55 1.74 3.03
CA ASP A 17 20.61 0.37 2.53
C ASP A 17 19.65 -0.53 3.31
N ARG A 18 18.69 -1.10 2.60
CA ARG A 18 17.70 -2.03 3.14
C ARG A 18 18.33 -3.28 3.76
N ARG A 19 19.56 -3.65 3.38
CA ARG A 19 20.29 -4.80 3.94
C ARG A 19 20.55 -4.65 5.45
N HIS A 20 20.57 -3.43 5.96
CA HIS A 20 20.74 -3.15 7.39
C HIS A 20 19.41 -3.08 8.16
N CYS A 21 18.27 -3.18 7.46
CA CYS A 21 16.96 -3.14 8.07
C CYS A 21 16.46 -4.56 8.40
N LYS A 22 15.71 -4.68 9.49
CA LYS A 22 15.14 -5.96 9.94
C LYS A 22 13.66 -5.76 10.26
N PHE A 23 12.84 -6.70 9.81
CA PHE A 23 11.44 -6.75 10.19
C PHE A 23 11.31 -6.92 11.71
N ARG A 24 10.47 -6.09 12.32
CA ARG A 24 10.23 -6.12 13.77
C ARG A 24 8.85 -5.57 14.11
N PRO A 25 8.25 -5.99 15.23
CA PRO A 25 7.02 -5.37 15.74
C PRO A 25 7.18 -3.85 15.88
N ASP A 26 6.11 -3.10 15.63
CA ASP A 26 6.10 -1.66 15.82
C ASP A 26 6.08 -1.35 17.33
N PRO A 27 7.06 -0.59 17.87
CA PRO A 27 7.10 -0.27 19.29
C PRO A 27 5.93 0.62 19.75
N ASN A 28 5.20 1.26 18.83
CA ASN A 28 4.06 2.13 19.14
C ASN A 28 2.72 1.38 19.16
N ILE A 29 2.69 0.10 18.78
CA ILE A 29 1.48 -0.73 18.78
C ILE A 29 1.52 -1.64 20.02
N PRO A 30 0.47 -1.64 20.87
CA PRO A 30 0.39 -2.58 21.98
C PRO A 30 0.57 -4.02 21.50
N LEU A 31 1.37 -4.81 22.22
CA LEU A 31 1.75 -6.17 21.80
C LEU A 31 0.54 -7.05 21.45
N MET A 32 -0.57 -6.90 22.16
CA MET A 32 -1.82 -7.66 21.90
C MET A 32 -2.45 -7.40 20.52
N PHE A 33 -2.02 -6.35 19.81
CA PHE A 33 -2.49 -5.98 18.48
C PHE A 33 -1.36 -5.92 17.46
N SER A 34 -0.16 -6.40 17.82
CA SER A 34 1.05 -6.32 17.00
C SER A 34 1.35 -7.69 16.43
N ALA A 35 1.53 -7.78 15.11
CA ALA A 35 2.07 -8.99 14.50
C ALA A 35 3.55 -9.18 14.90
N VAL A 36 4.00 -10.43 14.88
CA VAL A 36 5.40 -10.80 15.10
C VAL A 36 5.97 -11.53 13.89
N ASN A 37 7.30 -11.73 13.85
CA ASN A 37 7.94 -12.36 12.69
C ASN A 37 7.53 -13.84 12.55
N GLU A 38 7.23 -14.47 13.68
CA GLU A 38 6.82 -15.86 13.81
C GLU A 38 5.48 -16.12 13.12
N ASP A 39 4.59 -15.13 13.01
CA ASP A 39 3.32 -15.28 12.28
C ASP A 39 3.54 -15.46 10.77
N TYR A 40 4.59 -14.82 10.24
CA TYR A 40 4.93 -14.87 8.82
C TYR A 40 5.84 -16.05 8.48
N LEU A 41 6.69 -16.48 9.42
CA LEU A 41 7.66 -17.54 9.17
C LEU A 41 6.97 -18.88 8.91
N GLY A 42 7.19 -19.45 7.71
CA GLY A 42 6.57 -20.73 7.32
C GLY A 42 5.08 -20.64 6.97
N SER A 43 4.49 -19.44 6.94
CA SER A 43 3.07 -19.22 6.64
C SER A 43 2.67 -19.46 5.18
N GLY A 44 3.66 -19.50 4.27
CA GLY A 44 3.43 -19.45 2.82
C GLY A 44 3.25 -18.04 2.26
N TRP A 45 3.31 -17.00 3.09
CA TRP A 45 3.20 -15.59 2.70
C TRP A 45 4.47 -14.81 2.99
N SER A 46 4.79 -13.86 2.10
CA SER A 46 5.88 -12.91 2.31
C SER A 46 5.44 -11.72 3.17
N ARG A 47 6.41 -10.98 3.71
CA ARG A 47 6.18 -9.69 4.38
C ARG A 47 6.17 -8.58 3.33
N GLY A 48 4.97 -8.22 2.86
CA GLY A 48 4.73 -7.21 1.83
C GLY A 48 4.70 -5.79 2.38
N HIS A 49 5.49 -4.88 1.83
CA HIS A 49 5.53 -3.48 2.26
C HIS A 49 4.37 -2.68 1.65
N MET A 50 3.67 -1.89 2.46
CA MET A 50 2.72 -0.88 1.96
C MET A 50 3.45 0.43 1.63
N ALA A 51 4.40 0.81 2.49
CA ALA A 51 5.45 1.78 2.22
C ALA A 51 6.77 1.10 1.89
N PRO A 52 7.21 1.07 0.61
CA PRO A 52 8.45 0.42 0.27
C PRO A 52 9.67 1.14 0.81
N ALA A 53 10.66 0.33 1.23
CA ALA A 53 11.97 0.82 1.65
C ALA A 53 12.65 1.69 0.57
N GLY A 54 12.44 1.34 -0.71
CA GLY A 54 13.05 2.04 -1.86
C GLY A 54 12.66 3.52 -1.99
N ASP A 55 11.53 3.90 -1.40
CA ASP A 55 11.02 5.28 -1.42
C ASP A 55 11.66 6.15 -0.32
N ASN A 56 12.40 5.52 0.61
CA ASN A 56 12.97 6.14 1.81
C ASN A 56 14.50 6.17 1.81
N LYS A 57 15.14 6.14 0.63
CA LYS A 57 16.60 6.13 0.49
C LYS A 57 17.30 7.34 1.11
N PHE A 58 16.61 8.46 1.21
CA PHE A 58 17.10 9.70 1.83
C PHE A 58 17.36 9.58 3.34
N SER A 59 16.79 8.58 4.03
CA SER A 59 16.91 8.46 5.49
C SER A 59 16.94 7.00 5.95
N THR A 60 18.06 6.58 6.54
CA THR A 60 18.20 5.24 7.14
C THR A 60 17.13 4.97 8.20
N ARG A 61 16.75 6.01 8.95
CA ARG A 61 15.68 5.89 9.95
C ARG A 61 14.33 5.66 9.27
N ALA A 62 13.95 6.49 8.29
CA ALA A 62 12.68 6.34 7.59
C ALA A 62 12.59 4.97 6.90
N MET A 63 13.68 4.53 6.27
CA MET A 63 13.78 3.19 5.69
C MET A 63 13.60 2.10 6.74
N ALA A 64 14.26 2.18 7.91
CA ALA A 64 14.10 1.18 8.96
C ALA A 64 12.67 1.15 9.54
N GLU A 65 11.99 2.29 9.60
CA GLU A 65 10.58 2.38 10.03
C GLU A 65 9.64 1.68 9.04
N THR A 66 9.98 1.59 7.74
CA THR A 66 9.21 0.77 6.78
C THR A 66 9.22 -0.73 7.09
N PHE A 67 10.18 -1.20 7.89
CA PHE A 67 10.28 -2.60 8.31
C PHE A 67 9.49 -2.89 9.61
N TYR A 68 8.78 -1.91 10.17
CA TYR A 68 7.82 -2.19 11.22
C TYR A 68 6.65 -2.99 10.67
N LEU A 69 6.23 -4.03 11.41
CA LEU A 69 5.15 -4.93 10.98
C LEU A 69 3.78 -4.24 10.86
N SER A 70 3.63 -3.02 11.41
CA SER A 70 2.47 -2.14 11.18
C SER A 70 2.35 -1.64 9.73
N ASN A 71 3.44 -1.68 8.96
CA ASN A 71 3.51 -1.35 7.53
C ASN A 71 3.43 -2.59 6.62
N ILE A 72 3.27 -3.78 7.20
CA ILE A 72 3.43 -5.06 6.52
C ILE A 72 2.11 -5.82 6.44
N VAL A 73 1.86 -6.45 5.30
CA VAL A 73 0.77 -7.41 5.11
C VAL A 73 1.30 -8.74 4.59
N PRO A 74 0.60 -9.87 4.84
CA PRO A 74 0.88 -11.13 4.17
C PRO A 74 0.66 -10.98 2.66
N GLN A 75 1.72 -11.10 1.86
CA GLN A 75 1.66 -10.88 0.42
C GLN A 75 2.21 -12.08 -0.35
N ASN A 76 1.55 -12.45 -1.44
CA ASN A 76 2.03 -13.51 -2.33
C ASN A 76 3.45 -13.16 -2.84
N TYR A 77 4.36 -14.13 -2.82
CA TYR A 77 5.77 -13.89 -3.16
C TYR A 77 5.98 -13.36 -4.57
N GLU A 78 5.26 -13.91 -5.56
CA GLU A 78 5.35 -13.49 -6.96
C GLU A 78 4.69 -12.13 -7.18
N ASN A 79 3.60 -11.84 -6.47
CA ASN A 79 2.98 -10.52 -6.47
C ASN A 79 3.95 -9.45 -5.93
N ASN A 80 4.52 -9.71 -4.74
CA ASN A 80 5.44 -8.80 -4.04
C ASN A 80 6.69 -8.50 -4.88
N ALA A 81 7.38 -9.54 -5.37
CA ALA A 81 8.60 -9.38 -6.16
C ALA A 81 8.33 -8.96 -7.62
N GLY A 82 7.11 -9.18 -8.12
CA GLY A 82 6.71 -8.97 -9.50
C GLY A 82 5.86 -7.70 -9.68
N PHE A 83 4.55 -7.89 -9.85
CA PHE A 83 3.64 -6.81 -10.27
C PHE A 83 3.61 -5.64 -9.28
N TRP A 84 3.56 -5.92 -7.98
CA TRP A 84 3.53 -4.89 -6.94
C TRP A 84 4.80 -4.04 -6.96
N ASN A 85 5.98 -4.66 -7.02
CA ASN A 85 7.25 -3.94 -7.16
C ASN A 85 7.31 -3.09 -8.45
N ARG A 86 6.73 -3.55 -9.57
CA ARG A 86 6.62 -2.71 -10.79
C ARG A 86 5.74 -1.49 -10.56
N MET A 87 4.63 -1.62 -9.83
CA MET A 87 3.80 -0.46 -9.43
C MET A 87 4.56 0.51 -8.53
N GLU A 88 5.38 0.01 -7.60
CA GLU A 88 6.25 0.84 -6.76
C GLU A 88 7.32 1.57 -7.58
N MET A 89 7.93 0.88 -8.55
CA MET A 89 8.88 1.49 -9.49
C MET A 89 8.22 2.60 -10.31
N TYR A 90 7.01 2.36 -10.82
CA TYR A 90 6.23 3.38 -11.54
C TYR A 90 5.94 4.60 -10.66
N CYS A 91 5.59 4.41 -9.38
CA CYS A 91 5.40 5.54 -8.45
C CYS A 91 6.65 6.40 -8.30
N ARG A 92 7.83 5.77 -8.27
CA ARG A 92 9.12 6.48 -8.22
C ARG A 92 9.42 7.20 -9.53
N GLU A 93 9.18 6.55 -10.67
CA GLU A 93 9.38 7.16 -12.01
C GLU A 93 8.48 8.39 -12.22
N LEU A 94 7.29 8.44 -11.62
CA LEU A 94 6.46 9.64 -11.66
C LEU A 94 7.18 10.87 -11.08
N THR A 95 8.13 10.71 -10.16
CA THR A 95 8.90 11.84 -9.60
C THR A 95 9.84 12.50 -10.61
N GLU A 96 10.08 11.88 -11.77
CA GLU A 96 10.82 12.48 -12.89
C GLU A 96 9.96 13.48 -13.67
N ARG A 97 8.63 13.40 -13.55
CA ARG A 97 7.65 14.21 -14.29
C ARG A 97 6.79 15.11 -13.40
N PHE A 98 6.72 14.79 -12.10
CA PHE A 98 5.91 15.47 -11.11
C PHE A 98 6.76 15.82 -9.88
N GLU A 99 6.71 17.07 -9.42
CA GLU A 99 7.48 17.52 -8.24
C GLU A 99 7.06 16.81 -6.95
N ASP A 100 5.76 16.57 -6.77
CA ASP A 100 5.22 15.88 -5.60
C ASP A 100 4.28 14.75 -6.02
N VAL A 101 4.50 13.55 -5.48
CA VAL A 101 3.67 12.36 -5.69
C VAL A 101 3.30 11.79 -4.33
N TRP A 102 2.01 11.76 -4.00
CA TRP A 102 1.50 11.12 -2.79
C TRP A 102 0.94 9.75 -3.12
N VAL A 103 1.24 8.77 -2.28
CA VAL A 103 0.76 7.42 -2.45
C VAL A 103 0.19 6.86 -1.16
N VAL A 104 -1.04 6.34 -1.23
CA VAL A 104 -1.65 5.53 -0.17
C VAL A 104 -1.71 4.10 -0.67
N SER A 105 -1.17 3.17 0.11
CA SER A 105 -1.26 1.73 -0.17
C SER A 105 -1.98 1.02 0.97
N GLY A 106 -2.69 -0.07 0.69
CA GLY A 106 -3.27 -0.87 1.75
C GLY A 106 -3.90 -2.20 1.31
N PRO A 107 -4.28 -3.04 2.29
CA PRO A 107 -4.99 -4.29 2.06
C PRO A 107 -6.49 -4.13 1.86
N LEU A 108 -7.11 -5.09 1.17
CA LEU A 108 -8.56 -5.27 1.02
C LEU A 108 -8.96 -6.75 1.16
N THR A 109 -10.10 -6.99 1.80
CA THR A 109 -10.78 -8.29 1.88
C THR A 109 -12.13 -8.17 1.16
N LEU A 110 -12.10 -8.36 -0.16
CA LEU A 110 -13.27 -8.15 -1.02
C LEU A 110 -14.22 -9.36 -0.97
N PRO A 111 -15.54 -9.13 -1.05
CA PRO A 111 -16.51 -10.21 -1.07
C PRO A 111 -16.45 -10.99 -2.37
N GLN A 112 -16.60 -12.30 -2.27
CA GLN A 112 -16.80 -13.20 -3.41
C GLN A 112 -18.25 -13.66 -3.44
N THR A 113 -18.76 -13.95 -4.64
CA THR A 113 -20.11 -14.52 -4.81
C THR A 113 -19.98 -16.03 -4.84
N ASN A 114 -20.62 -16.72 -3.89
CA ASN A 114 -20.60 -18.16 -3.78
C ASN A 114 -21.57 -18.81 -4.78
N ASP A 115 -21.51 -20.14 -4.91
CA ASP A 115 -22.39 -20.92 -5.80
C ASP A 115 -23.88 -20.74 -5.49
N ASP A 116 -24.23 -20.38 -4.24
CA ASP A 116 -25.61 -20.09 -3.80
C ASP A 116 -26.07 -18.66 -4.11
N GLY A 117 -25.25 -17.86 -4.81
CA GLY A 117 -25.50 -16.47 -5.16
C GLY A 117 -25.31 -15.47 -4.01
N LYS A 118 -24.97 -15.93 -2.79
CA LYS A 118 -24.68 -15.03 -1.66
C LYS A 118 -23.26 -14.50 -1.74
N LYS A 119 -23.07 -13.31 -1.16
CA LYS A 119 -21.75 -12.68 -1.04
C LYS A 119 -21.19 -12.90 0.35
N SER A 120 -19.99 -13.44 0.44
CA SER A 120 -19.24 -13.55 1.69
C SER A 120 -17.81 -13.05 1.52
N VAL A 121 -17.24 -12.55 2.61
CA VAL A 121 -15.81 -12.22 2.70
C VAL A 121 -15.12 -13.38 3.39
N THR A 122 -14.13 -13.96 2.72
CA THR A 122 -13.32 -15.06 3.26
C THR A 122 -11.85 -14.72 3.03
N TYR A 123 -11.05 -14.87 4.07
CA TYR A 123 -9.61 -14.66 4.02
C TYR A 123 -8.93 -15.57 5.03
N GLN A 124 -7.68 -15.94 4.75
CA GLN A 124 -6.85 -16.68 5.69
C GLN A 124 -6.36 -15.75 6.80
N VAL A 125 -6.19 -16.29 8.00
CA VAL A 125 -5.35 -15.70 9.06
C VAL A 125 -4.13 -16.57 9.27
N ILE A 126 -2.98 -15.97 9.58
CA ILE A 126 -1.71 -16.68 9.79
C ILE A 126 -1.13 -16.40 11.17
N GLY A 127 -0.36 -17.35 11.69
CA GLY A 127 0.35 -17.20 12.95
C GLY A 127 -0.54 -17.40 14.18
N LYS A 128 -0.01 -17.03 15.36
CA LYS A 128 -0.76 -17.08 16.62
C LYS A 128 -1.57 -15.82 16.87
N ASP A 129 -1.17 -14.73 16.22
CA ASP A 129 -1.80 -13.42 16.35
C ASP A 129 -2.86 -13.17 15.25
N ASP A 130 -3.26 -14.23 14.53
CA ASP A 130 -4.32 -14.23 13.50
C ASP A 130 -4.18 -13.09 12.47
N VAL A 131 -2.97 -12.92 11.93
CA VAL A 131 -2.67 -11.85 10.96
C VAL A 131 -3.45 -12.11 9.67
N ALA A 132 -4.35 -11.17 9.32
CA ALA A 132 -5.22 -11.32 8.17
C ALA A 132 -4.45 -11.23 6.84
N VAL A 133 -4.66 -12.21 5.97
CA VAL A 133 -4.16 -12.24 4.59
C VAL A 133 -5.14 -11.50 3.68
N PRO A 134 -4.75 -10.38 3.05
CA PRO A 134 -5.65 -9.66 2.15
C PRO A 134 -5.93 -10.45 0.87
N SER A 135 -7.16 -10.33 0.36
CA SER A 135 -7.51 -10.81 -0.98
C SER A 135 -6.92 -9.94 -2.09
N HIS A 136 -6.80 -8.65 -1.84
CA HIS A 136 -6.38 -7.63 -2.80
C HIS A 136 -5.54 -6.57 -2.10
N LEU A 137 -4.71 -5.88 -2.87
CA LEU A 137 -3.99 -4.69 -2.46
C LEU A 137 -4.48 -3.51 -3.29
N TYR A 138 -4.49 -2.32 -2.71
CA TYR A 138 -4.81 -1.10 -3.44
C TYR A 138 -3.67 -0.09 -3.37
N LYS A 139 -3.63 0.78 -4.37
CA LYS A 139 -2.77 1.96 -4.40
C LYS A 139 -3.54 3.16 -4.94
N VAL A 140 -3.53 4.26 -4.22
CA VAL A 140 -4.03 5.56 -4.69
C VAL A 140 -2.84 6.47 -4.89
N ILE A 141 -2.68 6.98 -6.10
CA ILE A 141 -1.59 7.85 -6.51
C ILE A 141 -2.19 9.22 -6.81
N LEU A 142 -1.66 10.25 -6.17
CA LEU A 142 -1.96 11.65 -6.45
C LEU A 142 -0.67 12.35 -6.84
N ALA A 143 -0.63 13.00 -8.00
CA ALA A 143 0.58 13.65 -8.49
C ALA A 143 0.31 15.12 -8.83
N ARG A 144 1.26 15.99 -8.48
CA ARG A 144 1.28 17.41 -8.80
C ARG A 144 2.49 17.73 -9.68
N ARG A 145 2.25 18.32 -10.85
CA ARG A 145 3.32 18.59 -11.83
C ARG A 145 4.37 19.54 -11.24
N SER A 146 3.92 20.69 -10.75
CA SER A 146 4.76 21.64 -10.03
C SER A 146 3.95 22.34 -8.93
N ARG A 147 4.63 22.78 -7.86
CA ARG A 147 4.04 23.57 -6.77
C ARG A 147 3.44 24.90 -7.22
N THR A 148 3.91 25.43 -8.33
CA THR A 148 3.46 26.69 -8.92
C THR A 148 2.53 26.51 -10.11
N ALA A 149 2.36 25.29 -10.60
CA ALA A 149 1.49 25.00 -11.73
C ALA A 149 0.01 25.18 -11.36
N THR A 150 -0.76 25.72 -12.30
CA THR A 150 -2.23 25.84 -12.20
C THR A 150 -2.96 24.61 -12.75
N GLU A 151 -2.21 23.66 -13.34
CA GLU A 151 -2.76 22.39 -13.81
C GLU A 151 -3.41 21.61 -12.65
N PRO A 152 -4.53 20.91 -12.92
CA PRO A 152 -5.18 20.09 -11.90
C PRO A 152 -4.27 18.92 -11.47
N LEU A 153 -4.49 18.43 -10.26
CA LEU A 153 -3.83 17.23 -9.76
C LEU A 153 -4.24 16.01 -10.58
N VAL A 154 -3.30 15.09 -10.78
CA VAL A 154 -3.56 13.80 -11.43
C VAL A 154 -3.81 12.76 -10.36
N LEU A 155 -4.94 12.05 -10.44
CA LEU A 155 -5.32 11.00 -9.49
C LEU A 155 -5.54 9.68 -10.22
N GLY A 156 -4.97 8.59 -9.70
CA GLY A 156 -5.25 7.22 -10.13
C GLY A 156 -5.46 6.31 -8.93
N ALA A 157 -6.44 5.41 -9.01
CA ALA A 157 -6.70 4.39 -8.01
C ALA A 157 -6.62 3.00 -8.66
N PHE A 158 -5.93 2.07 -8.01
CA PHE A 158 -5.65 0.74 -8.54
C PHE A 158 -5.95 -0.32 -7.48
N VAL A 159 -6.52 -1.45 -7.90
CA VAL A 159 -6.79 -2.61 -7.04
C VAL A 159 -6.29 -3.85 -7.76
N VAL A 160 -5.36 -4.57 -7.13
CA VAL A 160 -4.75 -5.79 -7.67
C VAL A 160 -5.03 -6.97 -6.73
N PRO A 161 -5.27 -8.18 -7.26
CA PRO A 161 -5.38 -9.37 -6.41
C PRO A 161 -4.04 -9.67 -5.72
N ASN A 162 -4.09 -10.26 -4.53
CA ASN A 162 -2.91 -10.72 -3.79
C ASN A 162 -2.44 -12.10 -4.31
N ASP A 163 -2.29 -12.20 -5.63
CA ASP A 163 -1.98 -13.42 -6.38
C ASP A 163 -0.90 -13.13 -7.43
N PRO A 164 -0.28 -14.17 -8.03
CA PRO A 164 0.65 -13.97 -9.14
C PRO A 164 -0.02 -13.24 -10.31
N ILE A 165 0.62 -12.19 -10.82
CA ILE A 165 0.16 -11.43 -12.00
C ILE A 165 1.28 -11.38 -13.03
N GLY A 166 1.02 -11.98 -14.20
CA GLY A 166 1.98 -12.05 -15.31
C GLY A 166 2.33 -10.69 -15.93
N PHE A 167 3.40 -10.67 -16.72
CA PHE A 167 3.86 -9.46 -17.43
C PHE A 167 2.96 -9.03 -18.60
N SER A 168 2.06 -9.90 -19.05
CA SER A 168 1.07 -9.58 -20.08
C SER A 168 0.02 -8.57 -19.62
N HIS A 169 -0.20 -8.48 -18.29
CA HIS A 169 -1.17 -7.56 -17.72
C HIS A 169 -0.57 -6.17 -17.52
N GLN A 170 -1.31 -5.15 -17.93
CA GLN A 170 -0.92 -3.75 -17.81
C GLN A 170 -1.62 -3.08 -16.63
N LEU A 171 -0.98 -2.05 -16.07
CA LEU A 171 -1.52 -1.29 -14.94
C LEU A 171 -2.96 -0.76 -15.15
N PRO A 172 -3.36 -0.26 -16.35
CA PRO A 172 -4.72 0.23 -16.56
C PRO A 172 -5.82 -0.82 -16.39
N GLU A 173 -5.52 -2.12 -16.55
CA GLU A 173 -6.49 -3.21 -16.32
C GLU A 173 -6.97 -3.26 -14.87
N PHE A 174 -6.16 -2.77 -13.94
CA PHE A 174 -6.44 -2.75 -12.51
C PHE A 174 -6.90 -1.38 -12.00
N GLN A 175 -7.09 -0.41 -12.91
CA GLN A 175 -7.55 0.92 -12.55
C GLN A 175 -9.03 0.88 -12.18
N VAL A 176 -9.38 1.55 -11.08
CA VAL A 176 -10.75 1.65 -10.57
C VAL A 176 -11.14 3.10 -10.31
N ASN A 177 -12.45 3.36 -10.24
CA ASN A 177 -12.93 4.64 -9.74
C ASN A 177 -12.58 4.80 -8.25
N ILE A 178 -12.13 6.00 -7.87
CA ILE A 178 -11.77 6.28 -6.47
C ILE A 178 -12.98 6.14 -5.54
N GLU A 179 -14.19 6.48 -6.01
CA GLU A 179 -15.42 6.32 -5.23
C GLU A 179 -15.73 4.86 -4.93
N ASP A 180 -15.45 3.96 -5.86
CA ASP A 180 -15.69 2.52 -5.66
C ASP A 180 -14.63 1.92 -4.74
N LEU A 181 -13.37 2.36 -4.86
CA LEU A 181 -12.33 2.02 -3.91
C LEU A 181 -12.66 2.52 -2.49
N GLU A 182 -13.12 3.76 -2.34
CA GLU A 182 -13.51 4.31 -1.04
C GLU A 182 -14.66 3.53 -0.40
N LYS A 183 -15.66 3.11 -1.20
CA LYS A 183 -16.73 2.22 -0.71
C LYS A 183 -16.17 0.90 -0.20
N ASN A 184 -15.23 0.30 -0.93
CA ASN A 184 -14.61 -0.97 -0.55
C ASN A 184 -13.74 -0.84 0.70
N VAL A 185 -12.90 0.20 0.78
CA VAL A 185 -12.06 0.49 1.96
C VAL A 185 -12.93 0.75 3.19
N ARG A 186 -14.01 1.54 3.07
CA ARG A 186 -14.93 1.80 4.19
C ARG A 186 -15.60 0.52 4.69
N ARG A 187 -15.96 -0.39 3.78
CA ARG A 187 -16.54 -1.70 4.12
C ARG A 187 -15.53 -2.64 4.79
N CYS A 188 -14.26 -2.61 4.39
CA CYS A 188 -13.23 -3.50 4.94
C CYS A 188 -12.64 -3.00 6.26
N LEU A 189 -12.34 -1.69 6.37
CA LEU A 189 -11.55 -1.14 7.47
C LEU A 189 -12.36 -0.30 8.47
N GLY A 190 -13.59 0.08 8.14
CA GLY A 190 -14.42 0.97 8.98
C GLY A 190 -13.91 2.41 9.02
N PHE A 191 -14.82 3.38 8.85
CA PHE A 191 -14.63 4.85 8.95
C PHE A 191 -13.48 5.56 8.18
N CYS A 192 -12.58 4.85 7.51
CA CYS A 192 -11.49 5.46 6.76
C CYS A 192 -12.00 6.12 5.46
N THR A 193 -11.76 7.42 5.27
CA THR A 193 -12.00 8.12 4.00
C THR A 193 -10.67 8.50 3.36
N LEU A 194 -10.33 7.86 2.24
CA LEU A 194 -9.09 8.11 1.50
C LEU A 194 -8.98 9.58 1.06
N ARG A 195 -10.11 10.20 0.67
CA ARG A 195 -10.19 11.63 0.39
C ARG A 195 -9.86 12.51 1.60
N GLY A 196 -10.15 12.08 2.83
CA GLY A 196 -9.81 12.84 4.04
C GLY A 196 -8.30 12.93 4.24
N GLU A 197 -7.61 11.80 4.10
CA GLU A 197 -6.14 11.70 4.24
C GLU A 197 -5.39 12.46 3.14
N LEU A 198 -5.87 12.38 1.90
CA LEU A 198 -5.32 13.13 0.77
C LEU A 198 -5.59 14.64 0.90
N LYS A 199 -6.79 15.06 1.34
CA LYS A 199 -7.15 16.49 1.51
C LYS A 199 -6.40 17.14 2.67
N ALA A 200 -6.22 16.44 3.79
CA ALA A 200 -5.53 16.96 4.96
C ALA A 200 -4.06 17.33 4.64
N ASN A 201 -3.43 16.59 3.73
CA ASN A 201 -2.02 16.78 3.39
C ASN A 201 -1.75 17.59 2.12
N THR A 202 -2.78 17.97 1.35
CA THR A 202 -2.61 18.71 0.08
C THR A 202 -3.09 20.17 0.12
N LYS A 203 -3.67 20.65 1.23
CA LYS A 203 -4.27 22.00 1.33
C LYS A 203 -5.15 22.37 0.12
N THR A 204 -5.86 21.41 -0.47
CA THR A 204 -6.81 21.70 -1.56
C THR A 204 -8.24 21.63 -1.03
N ARG A 205 -8.91 22.79 -1.02
CA ARG A 205 -10.36 22.88 -0.95
C ARG A 205 -10.88 22.16 -2.20
N ALA A 206 -11.67 21.09 -2.02
CA ALA A 206 -12.45 20.57 -3.12
C ALA A 206 -13.47 21.64 -3.55
N VAL A 207 -13.48 21.97 -4.83
CA VAL A 207 -14.68 22.50 -5.50
C VAL A 207 -15.60 21.32 -5.76
#